data_AF-A0A382M3G4-F1
#
_entry.id   AF-A0A382M3G4-F1
#
_cell.length_a   1.000
_cell.length_b   1.000
_cell.length_c   1.000
_cell.angle_alpha   90.00
_cell.angle_beta   90.00
_cell.angle_gamma   90.00
#
_symmetry.space_group_name_H-M   'P 1'
#
loop_
_entity.id
_entity.type
_entity.pdbx_description
1 polymer ?
#
loop_
_entity_poly.entity_id
_entity_poly.type
_entity_poly.pdbx_seq_one_letter_code
_entity_poly.pdbx_strand_id
1 'polypeptide(L)' 'MNTEAIANDLFNKVRGRFPAVTLGDKEGNVTNEPTQARYFDFDFKEAGKSLGKVSISIDEKDGLV' A
#
# COMPACT_ATOMS: atom_id res chain seq x y z
N MET A 1 -7.96 16.65 2.67
CA MET A 1 -7.92 15.47 1.77
C MET A 1 -8.21 14.25 2.63
N ASN A 2 -8.98 13.26 2.15
CA ASN A 2 -9.33 12.09 2.96
C ASN A 2 -8.39 10.92 2.63
N THR A 3 -7.31 10.79 3.40
CA THR A 3 -6.29 9.74 3.26
C THR A 3 -6.84 8.34 3.48
N GLU A 4 -7.90 8.18 4.28
CA GLU A 4 -8.57 6.90 4.50
C GLU A 4 -9.21 6.37 3.21
N ALA A 5 -9.81 7.26 2.42
CA ALA A 5 -10.40 6.90 1.12
C ALA A 5 -9.32 6.51 0.10
N ILE A 6 -8.19 7.22 0.08
CA ILE A 6 -7.05 6.92 -0.80
C ILE A 6 -6.44 5.57 -0.43
N ALA A 7 -6.20 5.33 0.86
CA ALA A 7 -5.65 4.07 1.35
C ALA A 7 -6.54 2.87 1.00
N ASN A 8 -7.85 3.02 1.18
CA ASN A 8 -8.82 1.98 0.82
C ASN A 8 -8.90 1.72 -0.70
N ASP A 9 -8.92 2.77 -1.53
CA ASP A 9 -8.90 2.61 -2.99
C ASP A 9 -7.61 1.96 -3.49
N LEU A 10 -6.46 2.40 -2.96
CA LEU A 10 -5.15 1.83 -3.27
C LEU A 10 -5.08 0.35 -2.87
N PHE A 11 -5.56 0.00 -1.68
CA PHE A 11 -5.62 -1.39 -1.23
C PHE A 11 -6.42 -2.26 -2.21
N ASN A 12 -7.62 -1.82 -2.61
CA ASN A 12 -8.46 -2.57 -3.53
C ASN A 12 -7.78 -2.81 -4.89
N LYS A 13 -7.05 -1.81 -5.39
CA LYS A 13 -6.25 -1.94 -6.63
C LYS A 13 -5.08 -2.90 -6.48
N VAL A 14 -4.30 -2.75 -5.42
CA VAL A 14 -3.10 -3.56 -5.18
C VAL A 14 -3.48 -5.01 -4.91
N ARG A 15 -4.45 -5.27 -4.02
CA ARG A 15 -4.86 -6.64 -3.64
C ARG A 15 -5.37 -7.45 -4.83
N GLY A 16 -6.01 -6.80 -5.81
CA GLY A 16 -6.50 -7.47 -7.02
C GLY A 16 -5.37 -8.04 -7.90
N ARG A 17 -4.19 -7.42 -7.89
CA ARG A 17 -3.03 -7.81 -8.71
C ARG A 17 -1.92 -8.50 -7.90
N PHE A 18 -1.81 -8.14 -6.63
CA PHE A 18 -0.77 -8.58 -5.70
C PHE A 18 -1.43 -9.00 -4.37
N PRO A 19 -1.85 -10.28 -4.25
CA PRO A 19 -2.59 -10.76 -3.08
C PRO A 19 -1.76 -10.80 -1.79
N ALA A 20 -0.43 -10.75 -1.91
CA ALA A 20 0.53 -10.78 -0.79
C ALA A 20 1.00 -9.36 -0.39
N VAL A 21 0.12 -8.36 -0.43
CA VAL A 21 0.43 -7.01 0.06
C VAL A 21 0.40 -6.97 1.58
N THR A 22 1.45 -6.39 2.17
CA THR A 22 1.54 -6.08 3.59
C THR A 22 1.15 -4.62 3.79
N LEU A 23 0.28 -4.35 4.77
CA LEU A 23 -0.12 -3.00 5.13
C LEU A 23 0.53 -2.61 6.46
N GLY A 24 1.06 -1.39 6.51
CA GLY A 24 1.57 -0.77 7.73
C GLY A 24 0.73 0.44 8.12
N ASP A 25 0.45 0.64 9.40
CA ASP A 25 -0.21 1.84 9.91
C ASP A 25 0.76 3.03 10.05
N LYS A 26 0.25 4.17 10.55
CA LYS A 26 1.05 5.40 10.77
C LYS A 26 2.20 5.23 11.77
N GLU A 27 2.15 4.22 12.62
CA GLU A 27 3.16 3.92 13.64
C GLU A 27 4.19 2.91 13.11
N GLY A 28 4.00 2.40 11.90
CA GLY A 28 4.84 1.39 11.28
C GLY A 28 4.49 -0.05 11.69
N ASN A 29 3.36 -0.26 12.38
CA ASN A 29 2.90 -1.59 12.74
C ASN A 29 2.15 -2.24 11.58
N VAL A 30 2.26 -3.56 11.46
CA VAL A 30 1.45 -4.31 10.48
C VAL A 30 -0.02 -4.20 10.87
N THR A 31 -0.85 -3.77 9.93
CA THR A 31 -2.30 -3.64 10.09
C THR A 31 -3.04 -4.46 9.04
N ASN A 32 -4.29 -4.81 9.34
CA ASN A 32 -5.22 -5.39 8.37
C ASN A 32 -6.33 -4.42 7.98
N GLU A 33 -6.35 -3.23 8.58
CA GLU A 33 -7.35 -2.18 8.35
C GLU A 33 -6.91 -1.29 7.18
N PRO A 34 -7.51 -1.40 5.98
CA PRO A 34 -7.04 -0.68 4.79
C PRO A 34 -7.17 0.84 4.90
N THR A 35 -8.15 1.32 5.68
CA THR A 35 -8.37 2.76 5.93
C THR A 35 -7.30 3.37 6.83
N GLN A 36 -6.61 2.55 7.62
CA GLN A 36 -5.53 2.98 8.52
C GLN A 36 -4.14 2.79 7.89
N ALA A 37 -4.07 2.11 6.75
CA ALA A 37 -2.82 1.81 6.07
C ALA A 37 -2.13 3.09 5.57
N ARG A 38 -0.90 3.29 6.02
CA ARG A 38 0.03 4.34 5.56
C ARG A 38 1.19 3.77 4.76
N TYR A 39 1.50 2.50 4.90
CA TYR A 39 2.52 1.79 4.13
C TYR A 39 1.91 0.60 3.40
N PHE A 40 2.33 0.38 2.16
CA PHE A 40 1.95 -0.76 1.33
C PHE A 40 3.18 -1.38 0.74
N ASP A 41 3.48 -2.61 1.15
CA ASP A 41 4.65 -3.35 0.69
C ASP A 41 4.22 -4.60 -0.05
N PHE A 42 4.68 -4.77 -1.29
CA PHE A 42 4.39 -5.96 -2.08
C PHE A 42 5.49 -6.24 -3.09
N ASP A 43 5.60 -7.51 -3.48
CA ASP A 43 6.48 -7.90 -4.59
C ASP A 43 5.78 -7.63 -5.92
N PHE A 44 6.36 -6.75 -6.72
CA PHE A 44 5.89 -6.50 -8.08
C PHE A 44 6.35 -7.64 -8.99
N LYS A 45 5.37 -8.43 -9.44
CA LYS A 45 5.57 -9.55 -10.35
C LYS A 45 4.82 -9.29 -11.66
N GLU A 46 5.50 -9.47 -12.77
CA GLU A 46 4.90 -9.40 -14.11
C GLU A 46 5.29 -10.65 -14.91
N ALA A 47 4.31 -11.27 -15.58
CA ALA A 47 4.49 -12.50 -16.35
C ALA A 47 5.22 -13.63 -15.57
N GLY A 48 4.96 -13.74 -14.26
CA GLY A 48 5.58 -14.74 -13.38
C GLY A 48 7.02 -14.42 -12.93
N LYS A 49 7.60 -13.30 -13.36
CA LYS A 49 8.91 -12.82 -12.90
C LYS A 49 8.75 -11.73 -11.84
N SER A 50 9.40 -11.90 -10.70
CA SER A 50 9.56 -10.83 -9.71
C SER A 50 10.51 -9.78 -10.28
N LEU A 51 10.01 -8.55 -10.42
CA LEU A 51 10.81 -7.42 -10.90
C LEU A 51 11.36 -6.58 -9.75
N GLY A 52 10.81 -6.72 -8.54
CA GLY A 52 11.32 -6.09 -7.34
C GLY A 52 10.27 -5.96 -6.25
N LYS A 53 10.65 -5.27 -5.18
CA LYS A 53 9.75 -4.87 -4.09
C LYS A 53 9.30 -3.44 -4.34
N VAL A 54 8.01 -3.20 -4.18
CA VAL A 54 7.40 -1.87 -4.22
C VAL A 54 6.91 -1.54 -2.82
N SER A 55 7.27 -0.35 -2.34
CA SER A 55 6.86 0.22 -1.06
C SER A 55 6.20 1.56 -1.35
N ILE A 56 4.95 1.74 -0.93
CA ILE A 56 4.18 2.98 -1.13
C ILE A 56 3.84 3.55 0.24
N SER A 57 4.12 4.84 0.44
CA SER A 57 3.80 5.56 1.67
C SER A 57 2.76 6.65 1.40
N ILE A 58 1.74 6.77 2.24
CA ILE A 58 0.70 7.82 2.16
C ILE A 58 0.89 8.80 3.31
N ASP A 59 1.44 9.97 3.00
CA ASP A 59 1.62 11.06 3.95
C ASP A 59 0.62 12.20 3.70
N GLU A 60 0.18 12.86 4.78
CA GLU A 60 -0.71 14.04 4.69
C GLU A 60 0.07 15.35 4.53
N LYS A 61 1.38 15.31 4.73
CA LYS A 61 2.29 16.42 4.49
C LYS A 61 3.04 16.19 3.19
N ASP A 62 2.71 17.04 2.23
CA ASP A 62 3.32 17.16 0.91
C ASP A 62 3.07 15.99 -0.04
N GLY A 63 2.71 16.35 -1.28
CA GLY A 63 2.42 15.41 -2.34
C GLY A 63 3.59 14.46 -2.59
N LEU A 64 3.24 13.30 -3.14
CA LEU A 64 4.15 12.28 -3.66
C LEU A 64 5.46 12.91 -4.20
N VAL A 65 6.58 12.72 -3.49
CA VAL A 65 7.93 13.03 -3.98
C VAL A 65 8.56 11.80 -4.62
#